data_AF-A0A1J4JHX6-F1
#
_entry.id   AF-A0A1J4JHX6-F1
#
_cell.length_a   1.000
_cell.length_b   1.000
_cell.length_c   1.000
_cell.angle_alpha   90.00
_cell.angle_beta   90.00
_cell.angle_gamma   90.00
#
_symmetry.space_group_name_H-M   'P 1'
#
loop_
_entity.id
_entity.type
_entity.pdbx_description
1 polymer ?
#
loop_
_entity_poly.entity_id
_entity_poly.type
_entity_poly.pdbx_seq_one_letter_code
_entity_poly.pdbx_strand_id
1 'polypeptide(L)'
;MSVRTTKRLTKKKIDESLPKAKTVLSFTGKIVSNNTDDNLREFMVNFCVEDSTFAVYEKVIPNSGFPGGKYLKETKATCPDTGKPYSADDVYVGSVIVVNGWRFKLVDASEGTLRIIEQKADIFQKSSMKTILNPISKKANGKKGNKSEIEASFKEFDPRDHGKVTREQLQKVLQKNNISMGEQEFIILFRKYQFAGADRFLYKDFLADI
;
A
#
# COMPACT_ATOMS: atom_id res chain seq x y z
N MET A 1 -26.15 -17.91 -68.87
CA MET A 1 -25.36 -16.94 -68.10
C MET A 1 -25.65 -17.17 -66.62
N SER A 2 -24.68 -17.71 -65.87
CA SER A 2 -24.86 -18.12 -64.47
C SER A 2 -24.55 -16.96 -63.54
N VAL A 3 -25.54 -16.55 -62.73
CA VAL A 3 -25.46 -15.42 -61.80
C VAL A 3 -24.73 -15.86 -60.54
N ARG A 4 -23.54 -15.31 -60.29
CA ARG A 4 -22.77 -15.54 -59.05
C ARG A 4 -23.36 -14.71 -57.91
N THR A 5 -24.10 -15.35 -57.02
CA THR A 5 -24.57 -14.77 -55.76
C THR A 5 -23.42 -14.72 -54.75
N THR A 6 -22.94 -13.51 -54.43
CA THR A 6 -21.91 -13.30 -53.40
C THR A 6 -22.55 -13.39 -52.01
N LYS A 7 -22.21 -14.43 -51.24
CA LYS A 7 -22.59 -14.56 -49.83
C LYS A 7 -21.90 -13.47 -48.99
N ARG A 8 -22.70 -12.61 -48.36
CA ARG A 8 -22.27 -11.59 -47.42
C ARG A 8 -21.77 -12.27 -46.14
N LEU A 9 -20.46 -12.20 -45.87
CA LEU A 9 -19.87 -12.64 -44.61
C LEU A 9 -20.43 -11.78 -43.46
N THR A 10 -21.10 -12.42 -42.51
CA THR A 10 -21.57 -11.78 -41.29
C THR A 10 -20.37 -11.44 -40.41
N LYS A 11 -20.27 -10.16 -39.98
CA LYS A 11 -19.29 -9.73 -38.99
C LYS A 11 -19.54 -10.52 -37.70
N LYS A 12 -18.63 -11.44 -37.35
CA LYS A 12 -18.56 -11.99 -35.99
C LYS A 12 -18.45 -10.81 -35.03
N LYS A 13 -19.35 -10.72 -34.05
CA LYS A 13 -19.16 -9.88 -32.86
C LYS A 13 -17.84 -10.33 -32.23
N ILE A 14 -16.84 -9.46 -32.30
CA ILE A 14 -15.62 -9.61 -31.52
C ILE A 14 -16.07 -9.45 -30.08
N ASP A 15 -15.99 -10.53 -29.31
CA ASP A 15 -16.13 -10.50 -27.86
C ASP A 15 -15.07 -9.53 -27.33
N GLU A 16 -15.53 -8.38 -26.87
CA GLU A 16 -14.71 -7.26 -26.40
C GLU A 16 -14.28 -7.50 -24.95
N SER A 17 -13.77 -8.69 -24.66
CA SER A 17 -13.16 -9.04 -23.38
C SER A 17 -11.70 -9.45 -23.60
N LEU A 18 -10.89 -8.49 -24.05
CA LEU A 18 -9.45 -8.57 -23.84
C LEU A 18 -9.20 -8.94 -22.37
N PRO A 19 -8.36 -9.93 -22.07
CA PRO A 19 -8.02 -10.25 -20.69
C PRO A 19 -7.44 -8.98 -20.06
N LYS A 20 -8.16 -8.38 -19.12
CA LYS A 20 -7.65 -7.24 -18.34
C LYS A 20 -6.33 -7.69 -17.73
N ALA A 21 -5.31 -6.86 -17.87
CA ALA A 21 -4.02 -7.11 -17.25
C ALA A 21 -4.23 -7.32 -15.74
N LYS A 22 -3.77 -8.48 -15.22
CA LYS A 22 -3.91 -8.80 -13.80
C LYS A 22 -3.09 -7.82 -12.97
N THR A 23 -3.72 -7.25 -11.96
CA THR A 23 -3.09 -6.33 -11.02
C THR A 23 -2.47 -7.16 -9.90
N VAL A 24 -1.14 -7.26 -9.92
CA VAL A 24 -0.39 -7.95 -8.86
C VAL A 24 0.26 -6.91 -7.96
N LEU A 25 -0.10 -6.95 -6.69
CA LEU A 25 0.54 -6.19 -5.62
C LEU A 25 1.64 -7.04 -5.00
N SER A 26 2.78 -6.45 -4.68
CA SER A 26 3.94 -7.13 -4.11
C SER A 26 4.39 -6.40 -2.85
N PHE A 27 4.38 -7.14 -1.74
CA PHE A 27 4.68 -6.68 -0.39
C PHE A 27 5.88 -7.44 0.17
N THR A 28 6.68 -6.78 1.00
CA THR A 28 7.62 -7.47 1.88
C THR A 28 6.90 -7.86 3.16
N GLY A 29 6.95 -9.14 3.52
CA GLY A 29 6.33 -9.68 4.71
C GLY A 29 7.31 -10.42 5.60
N LYS A 30 6.97 -10.50 6.89
CA LYS A 30 7.65 -11.34 7.90
C LYS A 30 6.65 -12.29 8.55
N ILE A 31 7.12 -13.47 8.93
CA ILE A 31 6.26 -14.43 9.64
C ILE A 31 6.04 -13.92 11.07
N VAL A 32 4.79 -13.99 11.53
CA VAL A 32 4.44 -13.75 12.95
C VAL A 32 4.54 -15.09 13.68
N SER A 33 5.68 -15.33 14.32
CA SER A 33 6.01 -16.58 15.04
C SER A 33 6.83 -16.27 16.28
N ASN A 34 6.81 -17.18 17.26
CA ASN A 34 7.67 -17.11 18.44
C ASN A 34 9.09 -17.67 18.17
N ASN A 35 9.30 -18.28 17.02
CA ASN A 35 10.60 -18.81 16.62
C ASN A 35 11.54 -17.66 16.20
N THR A 36 12.75 -17.64 16.77
CA THR A 36 13.77 -16.63 16.46
C THR A 36 14.27 -16.71 15.02
N ASP A 37 14.32 -17.92 14.45
CA ASP A 37 14.78 -18.12 13.07
C ASP A 37 13.82 -17.50 12.06
N ASP A 38 12.50 -17.57 12.34
CA ASP A 38 11.48 -16.98 11.49
C ASP A 38 11.57 -15.45 11.45
N ASN A 39 12.12 -14.80 12.48
CA ASN A 39 12.30 -13.35 12.53
C ASN A 39 13.38 -12.84 11.56
N LEU A 40 14.33 -13.70 11.21
CA LEU A 40 15.40 -13.41 10.25
C LEU A 40 14.93 -13.60 8.80
N ARG A 41 13.83 -14.31 8.57
CA ARG A 41 13.33 -14.65 7.24
C ARG A 41 12.48 -13.51 6.68
N GLU A 42 12.73 -13.17 5.42
CA GLU A 42 11.94 -12.19 4.68
C GLU A 42 11.23 -12.84 3.51
N PHE A 43 9.98 -12.43 3.30
CA PHE A 43 9.13 -12.97 2.24
C PHE A 43 8.68 -11.84 1.32
N MET A 44 8.55 -12.16 0.04
CA MET A 44 7.81 -11.38 -0.93
C MET A 44 6.44 -12.00 -1.09
N VAL A 45 5.42 -11.27 -0.65
CA VAL A 45 4.01 -11.67 -0.71
C VAL A 45 3.38 -10.95 -1.89
N ASN A 46 3.01 -11.73 -2.91
CA ASN A 46 2.31 -11.24 -4.08
C ASN A 46 0.81 -11.52 -3.95
N PHE A 47 -0.02 -10.52 -4.21
CA PHE A 47 -1.48 -10.60 -4.19
C PHE A 47 -2.06 -10.22 -5.55
N CYS A 48 -2.81 -11.14 -6.16
CA CYS A 48 -3.56 -10.88 -7.39
C CYS A 48 -4.95 -10.35 -7.03
N VAL A 49 -5.24 -9.10 -7.39
CA VAL A 49 -6.49 -8.42 -7.01
C VAL A 49 -7.71 -9.09 -7.65
N GLU A 50 -7.61 -9.51 -8.90
CA GLU A 50 -8.73 -10.08 -9.66
C GLU A 50 -9.09 -11.50 -9.19
N ASP A 51 -8.09 -12.32 -8.86
CA ASP A 51 -8.30 -13.72 -8.48
C ASP A 51 -8.41 -13.92 -6.95
N SER A 52 -8.08 -12.88 -6.17
CA SER A 52 -7.95 -12.93 -4.70
C SER A 52 -7.01 -14.05 -4.24
N THR A 53 -5.90 -14.22 -4.96
CA THR A 53 -4.88 -15.25 -4.70
C THR A 53 -3.60 -14.65 -4.17
N PHE A 54 -2.92 -15.40 -3.30
CA PHE A 54 -1.60 -15.06 -2.78
C PHE A 54 -0.56 -16.03 -3.32
N ALA A 55 0.60 -15.50 -3.70
CA ALA A 55 1.81 -16.27 -3.94
C ALA A 55 2.92 -15.73 -3.03
N VAL A 56 3.64 -16.61 -2.34
CA VAL A 56 4.67 -16.20 -1.38
C VAL A 56 6.01 -16.77 -1.80
N TYR A 57 7.02 -15.92 -1.81
CA TYR A 57 8.39 -16.26 -2.13
C TYR A 57 9.29 -15.86 -0.96
N GLU A 58 10.20 -16.73 -0.58
CA GLU A 58 11.22 -16.44 0.43
C GLU A 58 12.42 -15.77 -0.24
N LYS A 59 12.86 -14.63 0.30
CA LYS A 59 14.07 -13.95 -0.17
C LYS A 59 15.29 -14.75 0.24
N VAL A 60 16.26 -14.86 -0.66
CA VAL A 60 17.57 -15.44 -0.34
C VAL A 60 18.37 -14.41 0.43
N ILE A 61 18.66 -14.69 1.69
CA ILE A 61 19.54 -13.86 2.53
C ILE A 61 20.91 -14.54 2.58
N PRO A 62 22.00 -13.89 2.11
CA PRO A 62 23.33 -14.49 2.16
C PRO A 62 23.71 -14.93 3.58
N ASN A 63 24.36 -16.08 3.70
CA ASN A 63 24.82 -16.66 4.97
C ASN A 63 23.71 -17.04 5.98
N SER A 64 22.44 -17.04 5.58
CA SER A 64 21.32 -17.37 6.48
C SER A 64 21.02 -18.87 6.58
N GLY A 65 21.55 -19.68 5.65
CA GLY A 65 21.24 -21.12 5.58
C GLY A 65 19.87 -21.45 4.97
N PHE A 66 19.07 -20.45 4.59
CA PHE A 66 17.78 -20.67 3.92
C PHE A 66 17.93 -20.71 2.40
N PRO A 67 17.36 -21.72 1.72
CA PRO A 67 17.48 -21.87 0.27
C PRO A 67 16.73 -20.78 -0.52
N GLY A 68 15.78 -20.10 0.12
CA GLY A 68 14.88 -19.13 -0.51
C GLY A 68 14.00 -19.75 -1.59
N GLY A 69 13.37 -18.90 -2.41
CA GLY A 69 12.59 -19.31 -3.57
C GLY A 69 11.09 -19.41 -3.28
N LYS A 70 10.37 -20.27 -4.00
CA LYS A 70 8.90 -20.34 -3.90
C LYS A 70 8.49 -20.99 -2.57
N TYR A 71 7.84 -20.23 -1.70
CA TYR A 71 7.39 -20.71 -0.40
C TYR A 71 5.94 -21.24 -0.46
N LEU A 72 5.03 -20.45 -1.05
CA LEU A 72 3.65 -20.86 -1.31
C LEU A 72 3.29 -20.61 -2.77
N LYS A 73 2.71 -21.61 -3.43
CA LYS A 73 2.07 -21.44 -4.73
C LYS A 73 0.84 -20.55 -4.63
N GLU A 74 0.35 -20.08 -5.76
CA GLU A 74 -0.90 -19.32 -5.83
C GLU A 74 -2.02 -20.05 -5.09
N THR A 75 -2.44 -19.45 -3.98
CA THR A 75 -3.37 -20.04 -3.02
C THR A 75 -4.42 -19.00 -2.68
N LYS A 76 -5.70 -19.38 -2.79
CA LYS A 76 -6.80 -18.57 -2.28
C LYS A 76 -6.79 -18.65 -0.75
N ALA A 77 -6.97 -17.51 -0.11
CA ALA A 77 -7.08 -17.43 1.33
C ALA A 77 -8.37 -16.70 1.72
N THR A 78 -8.92 -17.11 2.85
CA THR A 78 -10.04 -16.41 3.49
C THR A 78 -9.50 -15.55 4.61
N CYS A 79 -10.00 -14.32 4.69
CA CYS A 79 -9.73 -13.42 5.80
C CYS A 79 -10.39 -14.00 7.05
N PRO A 80 -9.62 -14.28 8.13
CA PRO A 80 -10.17 -14.81 9.38
C PRO A 80 -11.24 -13.90 10.01
N ASP A 81 -11.10 -12.58 9.84
CA ASP A 81 -11.99 -11.60 10.47
C ASP A 81 -13.34 -11.52 9.76
N THR A 82 -13.37 -11.65 8.43
CA THR A 82 -14.59 -11.49 7.64
C THR A 82 -15.20 -12.82 7.16
N GLY A 83 -14.43 -13.91 7.19
CA GLY A 83 -14.81 -15.21 6.63
C GLY A 83 -14.91 -15.22 5.10
N LYS A 84 -14.55 -14.13 4.41
CA LYS A 84 -14.61 -13.97 2.96
C LYS A 84 -13.22 -14.00 2.34
N PRO A 85 -13.08 -14.20 1.01
CA PRO A 85 -11.81 -13.98 0.33
C PRO A 85 -11.26 -12.58 0.62
N TYR A 86 -9.94 -12.45 0.73
CA TYR A 86 -9.30 -11.15 0.96
C TYR A 86 -9.66 -10.16 -0.15
N SER A 87 -10.12 -8.98 0.27
CA SER A 87 -10.29 -7.85 -0.63
C SER A 87 -9.02 -7.01 -0.70
N ALA A 88 -8.95 -6.12 -1.69
CA ALA A 88 -7.83 -5.19 -1.84
C ALA A 88 -7.64 -4.27 -0.62
N ASP A 89 -8.72 -3.92 0.10
CA ASP A 89 -8.68 -3.10 1.31
C ASP A 89 -8.23 -3.86 2.57
N ASP A 90 -8.16 -5.19 2.52
CA ASP A 90 -7.66 -6.03 3.63
C ASP A 90 -6.15 -6.27 3.54
N VAL A 91 -5.57 -6.02 2.35
CA VAL A 91 -4.15 -6.24 2.05
C VAL A 91 -3.44 -4.89 1.95
N TYR A 92 -2.82 -4.48 3.06
CA TYR A 92 -2.13 -3.20 3.16
C TYR A 92 -0.90 -3.31 4.07
N VAL A 93 0.04 -2.38 3.93
CA VAL A 93 1.24 -2.32 4.78
C VAL A 93 0.84 -2.12 6.24
N GLY A 94 1.33 -2.99 7.12
CA GLY A 94 0.99 -3.10 8.52
C GLY A 94 -0.03 -4.21 8.83
N SER A 95 -0.79 -4.70 7.83
CA SER A 95 -1.78 -5.76 8.04
C SER A 95 -1.13 -7.13 8.20
N VAL A 96 -1.84 -8.04 8.88
CA VAL A 96 -1.42 -9.44 9.04
C VAL A 96 -2.34 -10.31 8.21
N ILE A 97 -1.80 -10.96 7.19
CA ILE A 97 -2.54 -11.92 6.37
C ILE A 97 -2.30 -13.34 6.85
N VAL A 98 -3.30 -14.20 6.67
CA VAL A 98 -3.24 -15.62 7.00
C VAL A 98 -3.44 -16.42 5.72
N VAL A 99 -2.41 -17.17 5.31
CA VAL A 99 -2.41 -17.96 4.08
C VAL A 99 -1.89 -19.36 4.40
N ASN A 100 -2.72 -20.38 4.14
CA ASN A 100 -2.36 -21.79 4.38
C ASN A 100 -1.83 -22.05 5.82
N GLY A 101 -2.45 -21.42 6.82
CA GLY A 101 -2.06 -21.54 8.24
C GLY A 101 -0.90 -20.63 8.67
N TRP A 102 -0.15 -20.03 7.73
CA TRP A 102 0.94 -19.11 8.03
C TRP A 102 0.43 -17.68 8.17
N ARG A 103 0.95 -16.96 9.18
CA ARG A 103 0.62 -15.56 9.44
C ARG A 103 1.78 -14.67 8.98
N PHE A 104 1.53 -13.80 8.00
CA PHE A 104 2.52 -12.87 7.49
C PHE A 104 2.12 -11.44 7.85
N LYS A 105 2.95 -10.73 8.60
CA LYS A 105 2.83 -9.28 8.74
C LYS A 105 3.44 -8.62 7.51
N LEU A 106 2.65 -7.82 6.79
CA LEU A 106 3.13 -7.01 5.68
C LEU A 106 3.85 -5.79 6.25
N VAL A 107 5.13 -5.64 5.97
CA VAL A 107 6.00 -4.62 6.56
C VAL A 107 6.29 -3.49 5.57
N ASP A 108 6.34 -3.81 4.29
CA ASP A 108 6.60 -2.82 3.24
C ASP A 108 5.92 -3.22 1.93
N ALA A 109 5.82 -2.28 0.98
CA ALA A 109 5.30 -2.51 -0.35
C ALA A 109 6.31 -2.09 -1.43
N SER A 110 6.35 -2.83 -2.53
CA SER A 110 7.15 -2.43 -3.69
C SER A 110 6.69 -1.08 -4.26
N GLU A 111 7.63 -0.34 -4.86
CA GLU A 111 7.36 0.96 -5.50
C GLU A 111 6.22 0.86 -6.53
N GLY A 112 6.19 -0.20 -7.33
CA GLY A 112 5.11 -0.44 -8.29
C GLY A 112 3.75 -0.65 -7.63
N THR A 113 3.72 -1.32 -6.48
CA THR A 113 2.49 -1.55 -5.70
C THR A 113 1.96 -0.25 -5.11
N LEU A 114 2.83 0.57 -4.53
CA LEU A 114 2.44 1.87 -3.98
C LEU A 114 1.85 2.77 -5.06
N ARG A 115 2.46 2.82 -6.25
CA ARG A 115 1.92 3.55 -7.40
C ARG A 115 0.56 3.05 -7.85
N ILE A 116 0.36 1.73 -7.88
CA ILE A 116 -0.95 1.13 -8.23
C ILE A 116 -2.01 1.54 -7.20
N ILE A 117 -1.68 1.47 -5.90
CA ILE A 117 -2.59 1.85 -4.82
C ILE A 117 -2.97 3.33 -4.92
N GLU A 118 -1.99 4.20 -5.18
CA GLU A 118 -2.19 5.64 -5.36
C GLU A 118 -3.07 5.97 -6.58
N GLN A 119 -2.87 5.26 -7.70
CA GLN A 119 -3.62 5.49 -8.94
C GLN A 119 -5.04 4.92 -8.90
N LYS A 120 -5.24 3.78 -8.22
CA LYS A 120 -6.52 3.06 -8.16
C LYS A 120 -7.27 3.32 -6.85
N ALA A 121 -7.49 4.59 -6.53
CA ALA A 121 -8.18 5.01 -5.30
C ALA A 121 -9.65 4.52 -5.22
N ASP A 122 -10.24 4.11 -6.33
CA ASP A 122 -11.55 3.48 -6.43
C ASP A 122 -11.57 2.07 -5.81
N ILE A 123 -10.47 1.33 -5.97
CA ILE A 123 -10.28 -0.02 -5.41
C ILE A 123 -9.76 0.05 -3.97
N PHE A 124 -8.83 0.98 -3.69
CA PHE A 124 -8.17 1.11 -2.37
C PHE A 124 -8.72 2.30 -1.58
N GLN A 125 -9.99 2.23 -1.20
CA GLN A 125 -10.70 3.38 -0.61
C GLN A 125 -10.12 3.80 0.74
N LYS A 126 -9.70 2.82 1.55
CA LYS A 126 -9.08 3.08 2.87
C LYS A 126 -7.75 3.81 2.74
N SER A 127 -7.05 3.61 1.63
CA SER A 127 -5.72 4.15 1.37
C SER A 127 -5.75 5.43 0.53
N SER A 128 -6.95 5.96 0.23
CA SER A 128 -7.06 7.16 -0.58
C SER A 128 -6.54 8.39 0.17
N MET A 129 -5.88 9.30 -0.55
CA MET A 129 -5.38 10.55 0.02
C MET A 129 -6.46 11.36 0.73
N LYS A 130 -7.71 11.32 0.23
CA LYS A 130 -8.84 12.02 0.85
C LYS A 130 -9.18 11.45 2.22
N THR A 131 -9.23 10.12 2.34
CA THR A 131 -9.48 9.43 3.61
C THR A 131 -8.41 9.75 4.64
N ILE A 132 -7.16 9.92 4.19
CA ILE A 132 -6.00 10.24 5.05
C ILE A 132 -6.03 11.72 5.50
N LEU A 133 -6.25 12.67 4.57
CA LEU A 133 -6.18 14.10 4.88
C LEU A 133 -7.43 14.61 5.63
N ASN A 134 -8.63 14.08 5.34
CA ASN A 134 -9.86 14.59 5.94
C ASN A 134 -9.87 14.59 7.48
N PRO A 135 -9.46 13.50 8.18
CA PRO A 135 -9.34 13.50 9.63
C PRO A 135 -8.31 14.52 10.14
N ILE A 136 -7.19 14.67 9.43
CA ILE A 136 -6.12 15.61 9.78
C ILE A 136 -6.64 17.05 9.66
N SER A 137 -7.25 17.41 8.52
CA SER A 137 -7.84 18.73 8.28
C SER A 137 -8.93 19.07 9.29
N LYS A 138 -9.82 18.11 9.60
CA LYS A 138 -10.85 18.31 10.65
C LYS A 138 -10.23 18.61 12.01
N LYS A 139 -9.09 18.00 12.32
CA LYS A 139 -8.37 18.23 13.57
C LYS A 139 -7.61 19.55 13.55
N ALA A 140 -6.97 19.89 12.44
CA ALA A 140 -6.23 21.14 12.26
C ALA A 140 -7.15 22.36 12.32
N ASN A 141 -8.33 22.28 11.67
CA ASN A 141 -9.32 23.36 11.57
C ASN A 141 -10.43 23.28 12.63
N GLY A 142 -10.32 22.37 13.61
CA GLY A 142 -11.32 22.20 14.67
C GLY A 142 -11.38 23.39 15.63
N LYS A 143 -12.36 23.39 16.55
CA LYS A 143 -12.64 24.47 17.51
C LYS A 143 -11.45 24.96 18.37
N LYS A 144 -10.36 24.18 18.48
CA LYS A 144 -9.13 24.54 19.20
C LYS A 144 -7.98 25.03 18.31
N GLY A 145 -8.12 25.02 16.98
CA GLY A 145 -7.13 25.59 16.05
C GLY A 145 -5.76 24.93 16.15
N ASN A 146 -5.67 23.61 16.02
CA ASN A 146 -4.42 22.87 16.18
C ASN A 146 -3.44 23.07 15.00
N LYS A 147 -3.84 23.76 13.91
CA LYS A 147 -2.95 24.01 12.76
C LYS A 147 -1.68 24.76 13.16
N SER A 148 -1.79 25.76 14.03
CA SER A 148 -0.63 26.51 14.56
C SER A 148 0.25 25.64 15.47
N GLU A 149 -0.33 24.73 16.25
CA GLU A 149 0.40 23.77 17.09
C GLU A 149 1.16 22.75 16.24
N ILE A 150 0.53 22.26 15.16
CA ILE A 150 1.17 21.36 14.19
C ILE A 150 2.32 22.09 13.49
N GLU A 151 2.11 23.33 13.04
CA GLU A 151 3.15 24.15 12.43
C GLU A 151 4.31 24.43 13.40
N ALA A 152 4.02 24.79 14.65
CA ALA A 152 5.03 24.99 15.68
C ALA A 152 5.84 23.71 15.91
N SER A 153 5.18 22.55 15.95
CA SER A 153 5.84 21.25 16.08
C SER A 153 6.78 20.94 14.92
N PHE A 154 6.45 21.35 13.68
CA PHE A 154 7.37 21.24 12.55
C PHE A 154 8.57 22.20 12.69
N LYS A 155 8.33 23.44 13.10
CA LYS A 155 9.39 24.46 13.29
C LYS A 155 10.38 24.09 14.38
N GLU A 156 9.98 23.33 15.40
CA GLU A 156 10.92 22.77 16.39
C GLU A 156 12.00 21.88 15.74
N PHE A 157 11.66 21.16 14.66
CA PHE A 157 12.60 20.30 13.93
C PHE A 157 13.29 20.99 12.75
N ASP A 158 12.84 22.18 12.36
CA ASP A 158 13.44 22.99 11.28
C ASP A 158 13.66 24.46 11.71
N PRO A 159 14.60 24.74 12.65
CA PRO A 159 14.87 26.10 13.12
C PRO A 159 15.36 27.07 12.03
N ARG A 160 15.82 26.53 10.89
CA ARG A 160 16.33 27.28 9.74
C ARG A 160 15.26 27.49 8.65
N ASP A 161 14.04 27.01 8.87
CA ASP A 161 12.87 27.18 7.99
C ASP A 161 13.07 26.72 6.53
N HIS A 162 13.78 25.61 6.33
CA HIS A 162 13.92 24.98 5.02
C HIS A 162 12.60 24.42 4.45
N GLY A 163 11.57 24.26 5.29
CA GLY A 163 10.28 23.70 4.92
C GLY A 163 10.27 22.18 4.81
N LYS A 164 11.26 21.49 5.39
CA LYS A 164 11.47 20.05 5.23
C LYS A 164 11.84 19.34 6.52
N VAL A 165 11.24 18.19 6.78
CA VAL A 165 11.58 17.31 7.92
C VAL A 165 11.82 15.86 7.49
N THR A 166 12.53 15.06 8.28
CA THR A 166 12.72 13.62 8.00
C THR A 166 11.46 12.81 8.30
N ARG A 167 11.42 11.55 7.84
CA ARG A 167 10.33 10.62 8.14
C ARG A 167 10.11 10.42 9.64
N GLU A 168 11.20 10.25 10.39
CA GLU A 168 11.15 10.10 11.85
C GLU A 168 10.60 11.35 12.54
N GLN A 169 10.99 12.54 12.07
CA GLN A 169 10.50 13.81 12.60
C GLN A 169 9.01 13.99 12.31
N LEU A 170 8.54 13.66 11.09
CA LEU A 170 7.11 13.66 10.77
C LEU A 170 6.33 12.76 11.72
N GLN A 171 6.81 11.54 11.98
CA GLN A 171 6.16 10.61 12.90
C GLN A 171 6.03 11.21 14.31
N LYS A 172 7.09 11.85 14.83
CA LYS A 172 7.07 12.53 16.13
C LYS A 172 6.07 13.69 16.16
N VAL A 173 6.00 14.49 15.10
CA VAL A 173 5.04 15.60 14.98
C VAL A 173 3.60 15.10 15.00
N LEU A 174 3.28 14.06 14.22
CA LEU A 174 1.93 13.49 14.20
C LEU A 174 1.54 12.92 15.58
N GLN A 175 2.44 12.19 16.23
CA GLN A 175 2.23 11.65 17.58
C GLN A 175 1.99 12.76 18.62
N LYS A 176 2.83 13.79 18.64
CA LYS A 176 2.70 14.95 19.55
C LYS A 176 1.34 15.66 19.38
N ASN A 177 0.83 15.69 18.15
CA ASN A 177 -0.47 16.28 17.82
C ASN A 177 -1.64 15.26 17.92
N ASN A 178 -1.41 14.10 18.54
CA ASN A 178 -2.38 13.02 18.73
C ASN A 178 -3.01 12.51 17.40
N ILE A 179 -2.30 12.64 16.29
CA ILE A 179 -2.73 12.15 14.98
C ILE A 179 -2.23 10.70 14.87
N SER A 180 -3.15 9.76 15.02
CA SER A 180 -2.87 8.33 14.81
C SER A 180 -3.28 7.95 13.39
N MET A 181 -2.41 7.19 12.71
CA MET A 181 -2.68 6.64 11.38
C MET A 181 -1.91 5.32 11.20
N GLY A 182 -2.40 4.46 10.30
CA GLY A 182 -1.79 3.19 9.97
C GLY A 182 -0.48 3.34 9.20
N GLU A 183 0.30 2.25 9.12
CA GLU A 183 1.60 2.21 8.44
C GLU A 183 1.46 2.57 6.94
N GLN A 184 0.48 1.99 6.23
CA GLN A 184 0.22 2.33 4.82
C GLN A 184 -0.21 3.79 4.62
N GLU A 185 -1.11 4.30 5.46
CA GLU A 185 -1.58 5.69 5.39
C GLU A 185 -0.41 6.67 5.56
N PHE A 186 0.48 6.39 6.50
CA PHE A 186 1.68 7.17 6.72
C PHE A 186 2.63 7.14 5.51
N ILE A 187 2.85 5.96 4.90
CA ILE A 187 3.69 5.83 3.70
C ILE A 187 3.12 6.67 2.55
N ILE A 188 1.82 6.56 2.30
CA ILE A 188 1.14 7.29 1.22
C ILE A 188 1.18 8.80 1.48
N LEU A 189 0.92 9.23 2.71
CA LEU A 189 1.05 10.63 3.11
C LEU A 189 2.47 11.15 2.85
N PHE A 190 3.48 10.40 3.30
CA PHE A 190 4.88 10.79 3.14
C PHE A 190 5.26 10.92 1.66
N ARG A 191 4.85 9.95 0.84
CA ARG A 191 5.13 9.94 -0.61
C ARG A 191 4.52 11.12 -1.34
N LYS A 192 3.29 11.52 -0.98
CA LYS A 192 2.63 12.68 -1.61
C LYS A 192 3.45 13.97 -1.45
N TYR A 193 4.06 14.20 -0.28
CA TYR A 193 4.82 15.41 0.02
C TYR A 193 6.33 15.15 0.08
N GLN A 194 6.81 14.11 -0.61
CA GLN A 194 8.22 13.75 -0.60
C GLN A 194 9.04 14.69 -1.50
N PHE A 195 10.15 15.22 -0.98
CA PHE A 195 11.05 16.05 -1.77
C PHE A 195 11.93 15.20 -2.68
N ALA A 196 11.61 15.16 -3.98
CA ALA A 196 12.45 14.58 -5.04
C ALA A 196 12.96 13.15 -4.74
N GLY A 197 12.14 12.32 -4.08
CA GLY A 197 12.51 10.95 -3.70
C GLY A 197 13.49 10.83 -2.51
N ALA A 198 13.89 11.94 -1.89
CA ALA A 198 14.71 11.93 -0.68
C ALA A 198 13.87 11.61 0.57
N ASP A 199 14.52 11.22 1.67
CA ASP A 199 13.86 11.04 2.98
C ASP A 199 13.51 12.39 3.65
N ARG A 200 12.78 13.24 2.93
CA ARG A 200 12.44 14.61 3.31
C ARG A 200 10.99 14.90 2.95
N PHE A 201 10.20 15.27 3.94
CA PHE A 201 8.79 15.62 3.85
C PHE A 201 8.61 17.15 3.79
N LEU A 202 7.92 17.63 2.76
CA LEU A 202 7.60 19.05 2.53
C LEU A 202 6.41 19.47 3.38
N TYR A 203 6.67 19.83 4.64
CA TYR A 203 5.59 20.12 5.59
C TYR A 203 4.84 21.42 5.25
N LYS A 204 5.45 22.37 4.53
CA LYS A 204 4.79 23.61 4.10
C LYS A 204 3.65 23.32 3.12
N ASP A 205 3.89 22.44 2.15
CA ASP A 205 2.88 22.02 1.17
C ASP A 205 1.77 21.20 1.84
N PHE A 206 2.15 20.33 2.78
CA PHE A 206 1.19 19.59 3.60
C PHE A 206 0.30 20.52 4.42
N LEU A 207 0.86 21.53 5.09
CA LEU A 207 0.11 22.52 5.86
C LEU A 207 -0.82 23.36 4.98
N ALA A 208 -0.46 23.61 3.72
CA ALA A 208 -1.32 24.31 2.77
C ALA A 208 -2.56 23.48 2.38
N ASP A 209 -2.41 22.16 2.29
CA ASP A 209 -3.46 21.21 1.90
C ASP A 209 -4.43 20.84 3.04
N ILE A 210 -4.08 21.08 4.32
CA ILE A 210 -4.90 20.69 5.48
C ILE A 210 -5.72 21.81 6.12
#